data_AF-A0A178V381-F1
#
_entry.id   AF-A0A178V381-F1
#
_cell.length_a   1.000
_cell.length_b   1.000
_cell.length_c   1.000
_cell.angle_alpha   90.00
_cell.angle_beta   90.00
_cell.angle_gamma   90.00
#
_symmetry.space_group_name_H-M   'P 1'
#
loop_
_entity.id
_entity.type
_entity.pdbx_description
1 polymer ?
#
loop_
_entity_poly.entity_id
_entity_poly.type
_entity_poly.pdbx_seq_one_letter_code
_entity_poly.pdbx_strand_id
1 'polypeptide(L)'
;MDWAPSVFSILLLLLRDASNFKIRIQAASALAVPATPLAYGRSFPDVVKGVEHTLQSLHSDRETTAANFKYKRSLENQLTSTMLHLLSLVSSCHFEALSEFLIRKASFLEEWLRGLCVTLKEEDNVSGSSGTSTSGGKQKKELISRAIRSLARSLRAGHSSEMAQKLQELDSNVN
;
A
#
# COMPACT_ATOMS: atom_id res chain seq x y z
N MET A 1 5.83 13.23 -26.08
CA MET A 1 6.76 13.45 -24.96
C MET A 1 6.34 12.54 -23.82
N ASP A 2 7.21 11.63 -23.40
CA ASP A 2 6.99 10.78 -22.22
C ASP A 2 7.29 11.59 -20.95
N TRP A 3 6.31 12.38 -20.48
CA TRP A 3 6.44 13.20 -19.27
C TRP A 3 6.36 12.38 -17.98
N ALA A 4 5.64 11.25 -18.02
CA ALA A 4 5.31 10.44 -16.85
C ALA A 4 6.56 9.94 -16.08
N PRO A 5 7.60 9.38 -16.72
CA PRO A 5 8.80 8.94 -16.01
C PRO A 5 9.49 10.04 -15.21
N SER A 6 9.67 11.23 -15.80
CA SER A 6 10.30 12.35 -15.10
C SER A 6 9.49 12.78 -13.88
N VAL A 7 8.16 12.87 -14.00
CA VAL A 7 7.29 13.25 -12.88
C VAL A 7 7.32 12.20 -11.77
N PHE A 8 7.18 10.92 -12.09
CA PHE A 8 7.21 9.87 -11.08
C PHE A 8 8.58 9.74 -10.40
N SER A 9 9.68 9.91 -11.14
CA SER A 9 11.01 9.95 -10.54
C SER A 9 11.17 11.10 -9.53
N ILE A 10 10.67 12.29 -9.84
CA ILE A 10 10.69 13.43 -8.90
C ILE A 10 9.81 13.15 -7.67
N LEU A 11 8.61 12.62 -7.85
CA LEU A 11 7.72 12.28 -6.74
C LEU A 11 8.34 11.22 -5.82
N LEU A 12 8.98 10.19 -6.38
CA LEU A 12 9.71 9.18 -5.62
C LEU A 12 10.91 9.77 -4.87
N LEU A 13 11.65 10.68 -5.50
CA LEU A 13 12.75 11.41 -4.84
C LEU A 13 12.24 12.23 -3.65
N LEU A 14 11.17 13.00 -3.84
CA LEU A 14 10.55 13.80 -2.79
C LEU A 14 10.02 12.95 -1.64
N LEU A 15 9.42 11.79 -1.95
CA LEU A 15 8.93 10.86 -0.94
C LEU A 15 10.05 10.30 -0.07
N ARG A 16 11.20 9.99 -0.68
CA ARG A 16 12.35 9.38 -0.01
C ARG A 16 13.18 10.40 0.77
N ASP A 17 13.53 11.53 0.14
CA ASP A 17 14.64 12.37 0.59
C ASP A 17 14.19 13.72 1.18
N ALA A 18 12.93 14.12 1.03
CA ALA A 18 12.49 15.41 1.57
C ALA A 18 12.50 15.39 3.11
N SER A 19 13.21 16.33 3.74
CA SER A 19 13.21 16.50 5.20
C SER A 19 11.84 16.93 5.76
N ASN A 20 11.00 17.55 4.91
CA ASN A 20 9.68 18.01 5.30
C ASN A 20 8.61 16.92 5.05
N PHE A 21 8.04 16.40 6.13
CA PHE A 21 6.97 15.39 6.07
C PHE A 21 5.75 15.80 5.24
N LYS A 22 5.40 17.10 5.18
CA LYS A 22 4.28 17.56 4.35
C LYS A 22 4.57 17.36 2.86
N ILE A 23 5.81 17.58 2.43
CA ILE A 23 6.25 17.32 1.06
C ILE A 23 6.15 15.82 0.76
N ARG A 24 6.64 14.97 1.68
CA ARG A 24 6.55 13.51 1.56
C ARG A 24 5.09 13.03 1.45
N ILE A 25 4.19 13.58 2.27
CA ILE A 25 2.75 13.27 2.25
C ILE A 25 2.13 13.64 0.89
N GLN A 26 2.42 14.84 0.39
CA GLN A 26 1.90 15.28 -0.91
C GLN A 26 2.45 14.44 -2.06
N ALA A 27 3.73 14.07 -2.01
CA ALA A 27 4.34 13.17 -2.98
C ALA A 27 3.69 11.78 -2.98
N ALA A 28 3.47 11.19 -1.79
CA ALA A 28 2.77 9.92 -1.64
C ALA A 28 1.32 9.98 -2.19
N SER A 29 0.60 11.08 -1.93
CA SER A 29 -0.75 11.29 -2.45
C SER A 29 -0.76 11.40 -3.99
N ALA A 30 0.17 12.18 -4.55
CA ALA A 30 0.30 12.34 -6.00
C ALA A 30 0.64 11.02 -6.72
N LEU A 31 1.42 10.14 -6.09
CA LEU A 31 1.73 8.80 -6.61
C LEU A 31 0.49 7.90 -6.70
N ALA A 32 -0.60 8.20 -5.99
CA ALA A 32 -1.87 7.46 -6.04
C ALA A 32 -2.91 8.05 -7.02
N VAL A 33 -2.63 9.18 -7.68
CA VAL A 33 -3.59 9.86 -8.57
C VAL A 33 -3.99 9.01 -9.79
N PRO A 34 -3.06 8.34 -10.50
CA PRO A 34 -3.46 7.55 -11.66
C PRO A 34 -4.29 6.32 -11.28
N ALA A 35 -5.45 6.16 -11.92
CA ALA A 35 -6.41 5.10 -11.57
C ALA A 35 -6.10 3.73 -12.21
N THR A 36 -5.18 3.67 -13.18
CA THR A 36 -4.84 2.45 -13.93
C THR A 36 -3.33 2.32 -14.13
N PRO A 37 -2.76 1.10 -14.21
CA PRO A 37 -1.34 0.91 -14.53
C PRO A 37 -0.90 1.60 -15.83
N LEU A 38 -1.79 1.65 -16.83
CA LEU A 38 -1.50 2.30 -18.12
C LEU A 38 -1.21 3.79 -17.96
N ALA A 39 -1.90 4.48 -17.04
CA ALA A 39 -1.68 5.90 -16.77
C ALA A 39 -0.33 6.18 -16.06
N TYR A 40 0.24 5.18 -15.39
CA TYR A 40 1.63 5.22 -14.92
C TYR A 40 2.65 4.92 -16.02
N GLY A 41 2.22 4.19 -17.06
CA GLY A 41 3.08 3.71 -18.14
C GLY A 41 4.22 2.82 -17.62
N ARG A 42 5.42 3.01 -18.19
CA ARG A 42 6.61 2.24 -17.80
C ARG A 42 7.09 2.48 -16.37
N SER A 43 6.57 3.51 -15.70
CA SER A 43 6.97 3.88 -14.34
C SER A 43 6.20 3.13 -13.26
N PHE A 44 5.16 2.36 -13.61
CA PHE A 44 4.36 1.64 -12.63
C PHE A 44 5.21 0.75 -11.69
N PRO A 45 6.15 -0.07 -12.19
CA PRO A 45 6.98 -0.89 -11.32
C PRO A 45 7.83 -0.08 -10.34
N ASP A 46 8.40 1.04 -10.78
CA ASP A 46 9.25 1.90 -9.95
C ASP A 46 8.44 2.61 -8.86
N VAL A 47 7.21 3.03 -9.20
CA VAL A 47 6.28 3.62 -8.23
C VAL A 47 5.91 2.61 -7.14
N VAL A 48 5.54 1.38 -7.51
CA VAL A 48 5.24 0.31 -6.53
C VAL A 48 6.44 0.03 -5.64
N LYS A 49 7.64 -0.14 -6.23
CA LYS A 49 8.88 -0.42 -5.51
C LYS A 49 9.27 0.70 -4.54
N GLY A 50 9.21 1.95 -4.98
CA GLY A 50 9.61 3.10 -4.18
C GLY A 50 8.67 3.36 -3.01
N VAL A 51 7.35 3.19 -3.22
CA VAL A 51 6.36 3.32 -2.14
C VAL A 51 6.51 2.18 -1.14
N GLU A 52 6.66 0.94 -1.59
CA GLU A 52 6.90 -0.23 -0.73
C GLU A 52 8.14 -0.03 0.14
N HIS A 53 9.26 0.40 -0.45
CA HIS A 53 10.51 0.58 0.28
C HIS A 53 10.38 1.65 1.38
N THR A 54 9.70 2.76 1.05
CA THR A 54 9.46 3.85 2.02
C THR A 54 8.55 3.38 3.16
N LEU A 55 7.50 2.62 2.83
CA LEU A 55 6.58 2.04 3.81
C LEU A 55 7.31 1.07 4.75
N GLN A 56 8.10 0.15 4.21
CA GLN A 56 8.87 -0.81 5.00
C GLN A 56 9.90 -0.11 5.90
N SER A 57 10.58 0.90 5.36
CA SER A 57 11.55 1.70 6.12
C SER A 57 10.89 2.40 7.31
N LEU A 58 9.71 3.01 7.12
CA LEU A 58 8.98 3.65 8.21
C LEU A 58 8.51 2.66 9.29
N HIS A 59 8.12 1.46 8.89
CA HIS A 59 7.69 0.40 9.83
C HIS A 59 8.86 -0.18 10.64
N SER A 60 10.07 -0.13 10.08
CA SER A 60 11.30 -0.61 10.74
C SER A 60 11.92 0.44 11.68
N ASP A 61 11.67 1.71 11.42
CA ASP A 61 12.23 2.83 12.16
C ASP A 61 11.54 3.02 13.52
N ARG A 62 12.17 2.52 14.60
CA ARG A 62 11.64 2.56 15.98
C ARG A 62 11.90 3.87 16.72
N GLU A 63 12.69 4.79 16.17
CA GLU A 63 13.14 5.98 16.92
C GLU A 63 12.51 7.27 16.37
N THR A 64 11.50 7.81 17.06
CA THR A 64 11.05 9.18 16.76
C THR A 64 10.64 9.97 18.00
N THR A 65 11.09 11.22 18.06
CA THR A 65 10.68 12.26 19.00
C THR A 65 9.19 12.59 18.87
N ALA A 66 8.55 13.03 19.97
CA ALA A 66 7.10 13.22 20.05
C ALA A 66 6.48 14.14 18.97
N ALA A 67 7.18 15.21 18.56
CA ALA A 67 6.71 16.11 17.51
C ALA A 67 6.76 15.47 16.10
N ASN A 68 7.74 14.60 15.85
CA ASN A 68 7.85 13.83 14.62
C ASN A 68 6.76 12.75 14.54
N PHE A 69 6.23 12.30 15.67
CA PHE A 69 5.26 11.21 15.74
C PHE A 69 3.94 11.53 15.01
N LYS A 70 3.41 12.76 15.14
CA LYS A 70 2.17 13.16 14.44
C LYS A 70 2.33 13.17 12.91
N TYR A 71 3.42 13.76 12.43
CA TYR A 71 3.68 13.85 10.99
C TYR A 71 4.13 12.51 10.39
N LYS A 72 4.87 11.70 11.15
CA LYS A 72 5.21 10.31 10.81
C LYS A 72 3.94 9.46 10.67
N ARG A 73 3.03 9.51 11.65
CA ARG A 73 1.73 8.82 11.56
C ARG A 73 0.90 9.30 10.36
N SER A 74 0.89 10.61 10.09
CA SER A 74 0.17 11.15 8.93
C SER A 74 0.77 10.66 7.60
N LEU A 75 2.09 10.57 7.52
CA LEU A 75 2.79 10.00 6.36
C LEU A 75 2.52 8.50 6.22
N GLU A 76 2.55 7.75 7.32
CA GLU A 76 2.25 6.32 7.34
C GLU A 76 0.81 6.02 6.88
N ASN A 77 -0.17 6.81 7.33
CA ASN A 77 -1.56 6.71 6.88
C ASN A 77 -1.67 6.99 5.37
N GLN A 78 -0.99 8.03 4.89
CA GLN A 78 -1.00 8.36 3.46
C GLN A 78 -0.32 7.27 2.62
N LEU A 79 0.84 6.77 3.06
CA LEU A 79 1.55 5.67 2.40
C LEU A 79 0.74 4.38 2.41
N THR A 80 0.00 4.13 3.49
CA THR A 80 -0.93 3.00 3.56
C THR A 80 -2.00 3.10 2.47
N SER A 81 -2.65 4.26 2.36
CA SER A 81 -3.64 4.51 1.30
C SER A 81 -3.04 4.36 -0.10
N THR A 82 -1.87 4.98 -0.34
CA THR A 82 -1.16 4.91 -1.62
C THR A 82 -0.76 3.47 -1.96
N MET A 83 -0.23 2.70 -1.00
CA MET A 83 0.21 1.33 -1.23
C MET A 83 -0.97 0.39 -1.47
N LEU A 84 -2.07 0.52 -0.71
CA LEU A 84 -3.31 -0.23 -0.96
C LEU A 84 -3.84 0.04 -2.37
N HIS A 85 -3.86 1.30 -2.80
CA HIS A 85 -4.25 1.68 -4.17
C HIS A 85 -3.37 0.98 -5.21
N LEU A 86 -2.05 1.11 -5.10
CA LEU A 86 -1.09 0.52 -6.04
C LEU A 86 -1.22 -1.02 -6.09
N LEU A 87 -1.29 -1.69 -4.94
CA LEU A 87 -1.52 -3.13 -4.85
C LEU A 87 -2.85 -3.53 -5.48
N SER A 88 -3.89 -2.71 -5.38
CA SER A 88 -5.17 -2.98 -6.03
C SER A 88 -5.07 -3.07 -7.56
N LEU A 89 -4.00 -2.55 -8.15
CA LEU A 89 -3.77 -2.49 -9.58
C LEU A 89 -2.78 -3.55 -10.10
N VAL A 90 -1.93 -4.16 -9.25
CA VAL A 90 -0.83 -5.03 -9.72
C VAL A 90 -1.30 -6.25 -10.53
N SER A 91 -2.47 -6.80 -10.22
CA SER A 91 -3.04 -7.93 -10.99
C SER A 91 -3.47 -7.58 -12.41
N SER A 92 -3.58 -6.29 -12.75
CA SER A 92 -3.98 -5.81 -14.08
C SER A 92 -2.79 -5.47 -14.99
N CYS A 93 -1.56 -5.72 -14.54
CA CYS A 93 -0.36 -5.47 -15.32
C CYS A 93 0.57 -6.70 -15.34
N HIS A 94 1.24 -6.91 -16.47
CA HIS A 94 2.21 -7.99 -16.64
C HIS A 94 3.61 -7.38 -16.76
N PHE A 95 4.25 -7.18 -15.60
CA PHE A 95 5.65 -6.78 -15.51
C PHE A 95 6.42 -7.85 -14.72
N GLU A 96 7.23 -8.66 -15.39
CA GLU A 96 7.97 -9.77 -14.76
C GLU A 96 8.84 -9.29 -13.59
N ALA A 97 9.59 -8.21 -13.80
CA ALA A 97 10.44 -7.58 -12.77
C ALA A 97 9.64 -6.97 -11.60
N LEU A 98 8.33 -6.77 -11.73
CA LEU A 98 7.45 -6.39 -10.62
C LEU A 98 6.97 -7.63 -9.87
N SER A 99 6.60 -8.69 -10.58
CA SER A 99 6.19 -9.97 -9.99
C SER A 99 7.30 -10.56 -9.10
N GLU A 100 8.54 -10.62 -9.58
CA GLU A 100 9.68 -11.08 -8.78
C GLU A 100 9.91 -10.23 -7.52
N PHE A 101 9.75 -8.92 -7.65
CA PHE A 101 9.88 -8.00 -6.53
C PHE A 101 8.79 -8.25 -5.48
N LEU A 102 7.54 -8.40 -5.91
CA LEU A 102 6.41 -8.67 -5.02
C LEU A 102 6.58 -10.01 -4.29
N ILE A 103 7.11 -11.04 -4.96
CA ILE A 103 7.45 -12.32 -4.33
C ILE A 103 8.47 -12.11 -3.20
N ARG A 104 9.54 -11.36 -3.47
CA ARG A 104 10.58 -11.07 -2.48
C ARG A 104 10.05 -10.27 -1.28
N LYS A 105 9.08 -9.40 -1.51
CA LYS A 105 8.46 -8.56 -0.46
C LYS A 105 7.20 -9.17 0.15
N ALA A 106 6.80 -10.37 -0.27
CA ALA A 106 5.49 -10.90 0.06
C ALA A 106 5.30 -11.10 1.57
N SER A 107 6.32 -11.55 2.30
CA SER A 107 6.26 -11.72 3.75
C SER A 107 6.00 -10.40 4.48
N PHE A 108 6.69 -9.33 4.10
CA PHE A 108 6.46 -8.00 4.70
C PHE A 108 5.07 -7.48 4.36
N LEU A 109 4.66 -7.58 3.09
CA LEU A 109 3.34 -7.10 2.66
C LEU A 109 2.20 -7.86 3.33
N GLU A 110 2.36 -9.16 3.52
CA GLU A 110 1.38 -10.00 4.22
C GLU A 110 1.27 -9.61 5.70
N GLU A 111 2.40 -9.49 6.42
CA GLU A 111 2.43 -9.04 7.81
C GLU A 111 1.80 -7.64 7.96
N TRP A 112 2.17 -6.72 7.07
CA TRP A 112 1.63 -5.36 7.05
C TRP A 112 0.11 -5.35 6.81
N LEU A 113 -0.38 -6.07 5.79
CA LEU A 113 -1.82 -6.19 5.50
C LEU A 113 -2.58 -6.83 6.67
N ARG A 114 -1.98 -7.83 7.33
CA ARG A 114 -2.54 -8.47 8.53
C ARG A 114 -2.69 -7.48 9.67
N GLY A 115 -1.68 -6.64 9.91
CA GLY A 115 -1.75 -5.55 10.90
C GLY A 115 -2.93 -4.62 10.64
N LEU A 116 -3.15 -4.22 9.38
CA LEU A 116 -4.30 -3.38 9.00
C LEU A 116 -5.64 -4.06 9.29
N CYS A 117 -5.74 -5.37 9.06
CA CYS A 117 -6.96 -6.14 9.33
C CYS A 117 -7.27 -6.21 10.83
N VAL A 118 -6.23 -6.33 11.68
CA VAL A 118 -6.40 -6.33 13.14
C VAL A 118 -6.90 -4.97 13.63
N THR A 119 -6.25 -3.87 13.22
CA THR A 119 -6.67 -2.52 13.57
C THR A 119 -8.11 -2.23 13.13
N LEU A 120 -8.51 -2.73 11.97
CA LEU A 120 -9.88 -2.57 11.46
C LEU A 120 -10.92 -3.30 12.34
N LYS A 121 -10.61 -4.50 12.83
CA LYS A 121 -11.48 -5.24 13.76
C LYS A 121 -11.59 -4.55 15.11
N GLU A 122 -10.50 -3.96 15.60
CA GLU A 122 -10.50 -3.16 16.83
C GLU A 122 -11.38 -1.90 16.69
N GLU A 123 -11.27 -1.19 15.57
CA GLU A 123 -12.13 -0.02 15.25
C GLU A 123 -13.63 -0.38 15.20
N ASP A 124 -13.97 -1.55 14.64
CA ASP A 124 -15.34 -2.05 14.58
C ASP A 124 -15.89 -2.43 15.97
N ASN A 125 -15.08 -3.11 16.80
CA ASN A 125 -15.47 -3.51 18.15
C ASN A 125 -15.73 -2.30 19.06
N VAL A 126 -14.93 -1.23 18.93
CA VAL A 126 -15.11 0.02 19.70
C VAL A 126 -16.35 0.80 19.22
N SER A 127 -16.72 0.69 17.94
CA SER A 127 -17.93 1.31 17.39
C SER A 127 -19.21 0.50 17.67
N GLY A 128 -19.10 -0.67 18.32
CA GLY A 128 -20.16 -1.67 18.52
C GLY A 128 -21.33 -1.31 19.46
N SER A 129 -21.53 -0.04 19.83
CA SER A 129 -22.72 0.39 20.61
C SER A 129 -23.82 1.05 19.75
N SER A 130 -23.65 1.14 18.44
CA SER A 130 -24.70 1.65 17.54
C SER A 130 -24.58 0.94 16.20
N GLY A 131 -25.59 0.14 15.83
CA GLY A 131 -25.62 -0.76 14.67
C GLY A 131 -25.56 -0.10 13.28
N THR A 132 -24.79 0.96 13.10
CA THR A 132 -24.56 1.65 11.84
C THR A 132 -23.09 1.56 11.50
N SER A 133 -22.71 0.53 10.74
CA SER A 133 -21.41 0.50 10.06
C SER A 133 -21.27 1.80 9.25
N THR A 134 -20.36 2.68 9.64
CA THR A 134 -20.20 3.96 8.94
C THR A 134 -19.72 3.70 7.50
N SER A 135 -20.15 4.53 6.54
CA SER A 135 -19.77 4.40 5.12
C SER A 135 -18.25 4.33 4.91
N GLY A 136 -17.47 4.97 5.80
CA GLY A 136 -16.01 4.98 5.75
C GLY A 136 -15.39 3.63 6.12
N GLY A 137 -15.91 2.91 7.13
CA GLY A 137 -15.40 1.60 7.53
C GLY A 137 -15.56 0.55 6.43
N LYS A 138 -16.74 0.55 5.76
CA LYS A 138 -17.00 -0.32 4.60
C LYS A 138 -16.05 -0.04 3.43
N GLN A 139 -15.76 1.23 3.16
CA GLN A 139 -14.83 1.61 2.10
C GLN A 139 -13.39 1.15 2.40
N LYS A 140 -12.92 1.33 3.65
CA LYS A 140 -11.60 0.88 4.09
C LYS A 140 -11.44 -0.64 3.99
N LYS A 141 -12.46 -1.40 4.38
CA LYS A 141 -12.53 -2.86 4.21
C LYS A 141 -12.35 -3.27 2.75
N GLU A 142 -13.14 -2.69 1.85
CA GLU A 142 -13.06 -3.05 0.42
C GLU A 142 -11.71 -2.71 -0.20
N LEU A 143 -11.09 -1.58 0.18
CA LEU A 143 -9.76 -1.22 -0.30
C LEU A 143 -8.69 -2.25 0.13
N ILE A 144 -8.74 -2.70 1.38
CA ILE A 144 -7.84 -3.73 1.91
C ILE A 144 -8.07 -5.07 1.17
N SER A 145 -9.32 -5.51 1.09
CA SER A 145 -9.68 -6.76 0.39
C SER A 145 -9.27 -6.74 -1.08
N ARG A 146 -9.49 -5.63 -1.78
CA ARG A 146 -9.11 -5.48 -3.19
C ARG A 146 -7.58 -5.55 -3.37
N ALA A 147 -6.82 -4.93 -2.47
CA ALA A 147 -5.36 -5.01 -2.48
C ALA A 147 -4.87 -6.45 -2.23
N ILE A 148 -5.43 -7.14 -1.23
CA ILE A 148 -5.10 -8.54 -0.92
C ILE A 148 -5.39 -9.45 -2.12
N ARG A 149 -6.60 -9.38 -2.68
CA ARG A 149 -7.01 -10.19 -3.84
C ARG A 149 -6.15 -9.94 -5.07
N SER A 150 -5.75 -8.69 -5.30
CA SER A 150 -4.87 -8.33 -6.42
C SER A 150 -3.45 -8.86 -6.22
N LEU A 151 -2.88 -8.69 -5.03
CA LEU A 151 -1.56 -9.22 -4.69
C LEU A 151 -1.52 -10.76 -4.77
N ALA A 152 -2.50 -11.44 -4.19
CA ALA A 152 -2.58 -12.90 -4.22
C ALA A 152 -2.63 -13.46 -5.65
N ARG A 153 -3.38 -12.82 -6.55
CA ARG A 153 -3.41 -13.17 -7.99
C ARG A 153 -2.05 -12.99 -8.64
N SER A 154 -1.35 -11.88 -8.35
CA SER A 154 -0.01 -11.63 -8.88
C SER A 154 1.02 -12.64 -8.38
N LEU A 155 0.93 -13.09 -7.13
CA LEU A 155 1.86 -14.07 -6.55
C LEU A 155 1.62 -15.50 -7.06
N ARG A 156 0.35 -15.85 -7.33
CA ARG A 156 -0.01 -17.14 -7.91
C ARG A 156 0.57 -17.31 -9.33
N ALA A 157 0.57 -16.24 -10.12
CA ALA A 157 1.18 -16.24 -11.45
C ALA A 157 2.72 -16.44 -11.39
N GLY A 158 3.37 -16.04 -10.29
CA GLY A 158 4.81 -16.17 -10.08
C GLY A 158 5.22 -17.36 -9.20
N HIS A 159 4.43 -18.44 -9.16
CA HIS A 159 4.72 -19.69 -8.45
C HIS A 159 4.84 -19.62 -6.90
N SER A 160 4.44 -18.52 -6.26
CA SER A 160 4.41 -18.40 -4.78
C SER A 160 3.07 -18.85 -4.18
N SER A 161 2.73 -20.13 -4.37
CA SER A 161 1.39 -20.66 -4.06
C SER A 161 1.01 -20.57 -2.57
N GLU A 162 1.94 -20.87 -1.66
CA GLU A 162 1.67 -20.83 -0.21
C GLU A 162 1.33 -19.42 0.27
N MET A 163 2.09 -18.42 -0.18
CA MET A 163 1.86 -17.03 0.22
C MET A 163 0.56 -16.49 -0.38
N ALA A 164 0.22 -16.88 -1.61
CA ALA A 164 -1.05 -16.54 -2.21
C ALA A 164 -2.23 -17.14 -1.41
N GLN A 165 -2.10 -18.35 -0.87
CA GLN A 165 -3.11 -18.97 0.01
C GLN A 165 -3.24 -18.21 1.34
N LYS A 166 -2.13 -17.87 1.99
CA LYS A 166 -2.15 -17.06 3.23
C LYS A 166 -2.88 -15.72 3.04
N LEU A 167 -2.67 -15.06 1.90
CA LEU A 167 -3.38 -13.82 1.58
C LEU A 167 -4.88 -14.07 1.34
N GLN A 168 -5.28 -15.18 0.73
CA GLN A 168 -6.70 -15.54 0.55
C GLN A 168 -7.40 -15.82 1.88
N GLU A 169 -6.72 -16.51 2.80
CA GLU A 169 -7.19 -16.70 4.17
C GLU A 169 -7.33 -15.36 4.89
N LEU A 170 -6.39 -14.43 4.68
CA LEU A 170 -6.46 -13.09 5.25
C LEU A 170 -7.67 -12.31 4.72
N ASP A 171 -7.95 -12.33 3.41
CA ASP A 171 -9.12 -11.68 2.81
C ASP A 171 -10.44 -12.22 3.37
N SER A 172 -10.51 -13.53 3.58
CA SER A 172 -11.69 -14.20 4.16
C SER A 172 -11.98 -13.75 5.59
N ASN A 173 -10.97 -13.24 6.30
CA ASN A 173 -11.09 -12.73 7.66
C ASN A 173 -11.43 -11.23 7.74
N VAL A 174 -11.46 -10.51 6.61
CA VAL A 174 -11.81 -9.08 6.52
C VAL A 174 -13.34 -8.88 6.38
N ASN A 175 -14.00 -9.83 5.70
CA ASN A 175 -15.45 -9.88 5.50
C ASN A 175 -16.16 -10.58 6.66
#